data_AF-A0A7S2AC43-F1
#
_entry.id   AF-A0A7S2AC43-F1
#
_cell.length_a   1.000
_cell.length_b   1.000
_cell.length_c   1.000
_cell.angle_alpha   90.00
_cell.angle_beta   90.00
_cell.angle_gamma   90.00
#
_symmetry.space_group_name_H-M   'P 1'
#
loop_
_entity.id
_entity.type
_entity.pdbx_description
1 polymer ?
#
loop_
_entity_poly.entity_id
_entity_poly.type
_entity_poly.pdbx_seq_one_letter_code
_entity_poly.pdbx_strand_id
1 'polypeptide(L)'
;GRLALRASAPCTLRAPAAREWLQLSSRCLATVTEKEPEYTTASDMTGYKIFHHKDPFSLSTGQELPELHVAYETWGELNAHKDNAILLQCGMSASSHACSHPKNSVRGWWEDFIGP
;
A
#
# COMPACT_ATOMS: atom_id res chain seq x y z
N GLY A 1 1.17 8.70 -41.85
CA GLY A 1 0.25 8.94 -40.72
C GLY A 1 -0.25 7.60 -40.24
N ARG A 2 0.03 7.24 -38.98
CA ARG A 2 -0.29 5.92 -38.41
C ARG A 2 -1.79 5.81 -38.11
N LEU A 3 -2.33 4.63 -38.41
CA LEU A 3 -3.71 4.21 -38.14
C LEU A 3 -4.05 4.37 -36.65
N ALA A 4 -5.20 4.97 -36.36
CA ALA A 4 -5.87 4.87 -35.07
C ALA A 4 -6.82 3.67 -35.09
N LEU A 5 -6.66 2.75 -34.13
CA LEU A 5 -7.61 1.67 -33.88
C LEU A 5 -8.99 2.25 -33.54
N ARG A 6 -10.02 1.81 -34.27
CA ARG A 6 -11.42 2.01 -33.90
C ARG A 6 -11.77 1.05 -32.75
N ALA A 7 -12.08 1.60 -31.58
CA ALA A 7 -12.85 0.88 -30.58
C ALA A 7 -14.31 0.82 -31.07
N SER A 8 -14.81 -0.40 -31.29
CA SER A 8 -16.22 -0.67 -31.57
C SER A 8 -16.98 -0.66 -30.24
N ALA A 9 -17.87 0.31 -30.04
CA ALA A 9 -18.84 0.27 -28.95
C ALA A 9 -20.14 -0.38 -29.48
N PRO A 10 -20.63 -1.48 -28.89
CA PRO A 10 -21.92 -2.02 -29.27
C PRO A 10 -23.06 -1.21 -28.64
N CYS A 11 -23.98 -0.84 -29.52
CA CYS A 11 -25.42 -0.77 -29.33
C CYS A 11 -26.01 0.09 -28.19
N THR A 12 -26.52 1.26 -28.61
CA THR A 12 -27.84 1.81 -28.24
C THR A 12 -28.16 1.95 -26.75
N LEU A 13 -27.71 3.05 -26.16
CA LEU A 13 -28.47 3.77 -25.13
C LEU A 13 -28.54 5.25 -25.52
N ARG A 14 -29.75 5.70 -25.87
CA ARG A 14 -30.06 7.11 -26.06
C ARG A 14 -30.34 7.69 -24.69
N ALA A 15 -29.43 8.49 -24.15
CA ALA A 15 -29.67 9.28 -22.94
C ALA A 15 -29.00 10.67 -23.10
N PRO A 16 -29.67 11.78 -22.71
CA PRO A 16 -29.18 13.14 -22.88
C PRO A 16 -28.08 13.53 -21.86
N ALA A 17 -27.35 12.54 -21.31
CA ALA A 17 -26.50 12.71 -20.13
C ALA A 17 -25.05 13.12 -20.45
N ALA A 18 -24.63 13.17 -21.71
CA ALA A 18 -23.22 13.41 -22.06
C ALA A 18 -22.65 14.76 -21.56
N ARG A 19 -23.50 15.77 -21.35
CA ARG A 19 -23.06 17.07 -20.79
C ARG A 19 -22.85 17.05 -19.28
N GLU A 20 -23.62 16.25 -18.53
CA GLU A 20 -23.42 16.08 -17.08
C GLU A 20 -22.13 15.33 -16.76
N TRP A 21 -21.78 14.31 -17.56
CA TRP A 21 -20.53 13.56 -17.38
C TRP A 21 -19.28 14.43 -17.56
N LEU A 22 -19.29 15.34 -18.54
CA LEU A 22 -18.19 16.27 -18.75
C LEU A 22 -18.05 17.25 -17.58
N GLN A 23 -19.16 17.77 -17.03
CA GLN A 23 -19.12 18.67 -15.87
C GLN A 23 -18.67 17.95 -14.58
N LEU A 24 -19.08 16.69 -14.37
CA LEU A 24 -18.60 15.88 -13.26
C LEU A 24 -17.10 15.57 -13.39
N SER A 25 -16.60 15.27 -14.61
CA SER A 25 -15.16 15.06 -14.83
C SER A 25 -14.33 16.33 -14.59
N SER A 26 -14.85 17.51 -14.97
CA SER A 26 -14.15 18.77 -14.78
C SER A 26 -14.12 19.23 -13.31
N ARG A 27 -15.06 18.77 -12.48
CA ARG A 27 -15.05 19.02 -11.03
C ARG A 27 -14.09 18.10 -10.26
N CYS A 28 -13.87 16.87 -10.73
CA CYS A 28 -12.91 15.96 -10.10
C CYS A 28 -11.45 16.37 -10.33
N LEU A 29 -11.13 17.04 -11.46
CA LEU A 29 -9.76 17.42 -11.79
C LEU A 29 -9.20 18.63 -11.02
N ALA A 30 -10.01 19.32 -10.22
CA ALA A 30 -9.69 20.67 -9.78
C ALA A 30 -9.08 20.83 -8.37
N THR A 31 -8.85 19.77 -7.58
CA THR A 31 -8.06 19.84 -6.32
C THR A 31 -7.74 18.45 -5.77
N VAL A 32 -7.12 17.59 -6.56
CA VAL A 32 -6.46 16.41 -6.02
C VAL A 32 -5.01 16.48 -6.43
N THR A 33 -4.24 17.26 -5.67
CA THR A 33 -2.80 17.02 -5.57
C THR A 33 -2.65 15.80 -4.66
N GLU A 34 -3.00 14.62 -5.16
CA GLU A 34 -2.60 13.34 -4.58
C GLU A 34 -1.07 13.29 -4.73
N LYS A 35 -0.35 13.84 -3.75
CA LYS A 35 1.05 13.50 -3.58
C LYS A 35 1.06 12.02 -3.25
N GLU A 36 1.81 11.23 -4.01
CA GLU A 36 2.06 9.83 -3.68
C GLU A 36 2.52 9.74 -2.21
N PRO A 37 2.14 8.67 -1.48
CA PRO A 37 2.64 8.46 -0.14
C PRO A 37 4.16 8.49 -0.16
N GLU A 38 4.75 9.18 0.81
CA GLU A 38 6.20 9.18 0.97
C GLU A 38 6.64 7.78 1.41
N TYR A 39 7.42 7.11 0.55
CA TYR A 39 8.02 5.83 0.87
C TYR A 39 9.38 6.05 1.52
N THR A 40 9.72 5.22 2.49
CA THR A 40 11.03 5.29 3.13
C THR A 40 12.14 4.93 2.17
N THR A 41 13.22 5.71 2.21
CA THR A 41 14.46 5.39 1.52
C THR A 41 15.32 4.48 2.39
N ALA A 42 16.41 3.93 1.84
CA ALA A 42 17.32 3.08 2.60
C ALA A 42 17.91 3.78 3.84
N SER A 43 18.07 5.11 3.82
CA SER A 43 18.54 5.88 4.99
C SER A 43 17.51 5.98 6.11
N ASP A 44 16.22 5.78 5.82
CA ASP A 44 15.13 5.93 6.77
C ASP A 44 14.72 4.60 7.41
N MET A 45 15.34 3.49 7.00
CA MET A 45 15.06 2.15 7.48
C MET A 45 15.72 1.86 8.83
N THR A 46 15.15 2.42 9.90
CA THR A 46 15.59 2.20 11.28
C THR A 46 14.43 1.78 12.18
N GLY A 47 14.72 1.20 13.35
CA GLY A 47 13.71 0.89 14.36
C GLY A 47 12.86 -0.37 14.15
N TYR A 48 12.96 -1.02 12.98
CA TYR A 48 12.29 -2.28 12.69
C TYR A 48 12.83 -3.45 13.53
N LYS A 49 12.02 -4.51 13.65
CA LYS A 49 12.38 -5.78 14.26
C LYS A 49 12.51 -6.83 13.16
N ILE A 50 13.35 -7.85 13.39
CA ILE A 50 13.45 -9.01 12.50
C ILE A 50 12.80 -10.22 13.17
N PHE A 51 11.86 -10.83 12.48
CA PHE A 51 11.41 -12.19 12.78
C PHE A 51 12.32 -13.16 12.03
N HIS A 52 13.03 -14.01 12.78
CA HIS A 52 13.94 -15.01 12.23
C HIS A 52 13.36 -16.40 12.41
N HIS A 53 13.00 -17.03 11.30
CA HIS A 53 12.67 -18.44 11.22
C HIS A 53 13.93 -19.21 10.78
N LYS A 54 14.44 -20.05 11.68
CA LYS A 54 15.74 -20.73 11.53
C LYS A 54 15.67 -22.04 10.75
N ASP A 55 14.48 -22.61 10.65
CA ASP A 55 14.26 -23.88 9.97
C ASP A 55 13.97 -23.64 8.47
N PRO A 56 14.16 -24.64 7.61
CA PRO A 56 13.84 -24.53 6.19
C PRO A 56 12.38 -24.13 5.96
N PHE A 57 12.18 -23.05 5.19
CA PHE A 57 10.87 -22.52 4.84
C PHE A 57 10.48 -22.91 3.41
N SER A 58 9.45 -23.73 3.26
CA SER A 58 8.96 -24.18 1.95
C SER A 58 8.19 -23.09 1.21
N LEU A 59 8.54 -22.85 -0.05
CA LEU A 59 7.89 -21.91 -0.95
C LEU A 59 6.83 -22.60 -1.79
N SER A 60 5.82 -21.84 -2.25
CA SER A 60 4.77 -22.35 -3.15
C SER A 60 5.30 -22.83 -4.51
N THR A 61 6.51 -22.42 -4.88
CA THR A 61 7.23 -22.90 -6.08
C THR A 61 7.83 -24.29 -5.90
N GLY A 62 7.78 -24.88 -4.70
CA GLY A 62 8.39 -26.16 -4.36
C GLY A 62 9.87 -26.09 -3.96
N GLN A 63 10.44 -24.89 -3.91
CA GLN A 63 11.79 -24.65 -3.38
C GLN A 63 11.77 -24.37 -1.88
N GLU A 64 12.94 -24.37 -1.24
CA GLU A 64 13.07 -24.06 0.19
C GLU A 64 14.11 -22.96 0.43
N LEU A 65 13.81 -22.09 1.39
CA LEU A 65 14.79 -21.16 1.95
C LEU A 65 15.41 -21.79 3.20
N PRO A 66 16.75 -21.85 3.34
CA PRO A 66 17.38 -22.43 4.53
C PRO A 66 16.97 -21.74 5.84
N GLU A 67 16.70 -20.44 5.76
CA GLU A 67 16.17 -19.61 6.83
C GLU A 67 15.34 -18.47 6.22
N LEU A 68 14.43 -17.89 7.01
CA LEU A 68 13.58 -16.77 6.59
C LEU A 68 13.69 -15.63 7.60
N HIS A 69 14.03 -14.44 7.11
CA HIS A 69 14.09 -13.20 7.89
C HIS A 69 13.01 -12.25 7.37
N VAL A 70 12.14 -11.78 8.26
CA VAL A 70 11.07 -10.84 7.91
C VAL A 70 11.20 -9.59 8.78
N ALA A 71 11.39 -8.43 8.15
CA ALA A 71 11.36 -7.15 8.84
C ALA A 71 9.91 -6.74 9.13
N TYR A 72 9.63 -6.32 10.36
CA TYR A 72 8.32 -5.88 10.78
C TYR A 72 8.39 -4.79 11.84
N GLU A 73 7.31 -4.03 11.96
CA GLU A 73 7.11 -3.00 12.96
C GLU A 73 5.76 -3.22 13.66
N THR A 74 5.61 -2.61 14.83
CA THR A 74 4.43 -2.79 15.68
C THR A 74 4.07 -1.47 16.33
N TRP A 75 2.80 -1.11 16.29
CA TRP A 75 2.23 0.06 16.97
C TRP A 75 1.22 -0.42 18.01
N GLY A 76 1.24 0.19 19.20
CA GLY A 76 0.42 -0.21 20.33
C GLY A 76 0.93 -1.43 21.11
N GLU A 77 0.07 -1.96 21.97
CA GLU A 77 0.37 -3.07 22.87
C GLU A 77 -0.57 -4.27 22.63
N LEU A 78 0.02 -5.46 22.62
CA LEU A 78 -0.74 -6.71 22.53
C LEU A 78 -1.39 -7.00 23.89
N ASN A 79 -2.69 -7.25 23.92
CA ASN A 79 -3.38 -7.58 25.16
C ASN A 79 -3.02 -9.01 25.64
N ALA A 80 -3.39 -9.32 26.88
CA ALA A 80 -3.08 -10.63 27.49
C ALA A 80 -3.67 -11.83 26.72
N HIS A 81 -4.85 -11.65 26.10
CA HIS A 81 -5.54 -12.67 25.33
C HIS A 81 -5.02 -12.82 23.90
N LYS A 82 -4.21 -11.87 23.42
CA LYS A 82 -3.64 -11.77 22.06
C LYS A 82 -4.68 -11.74 20.93
N ASP A 83 -5.86 -11.19 21.19
CA ASP A 83 -6.97 -11.12 20.21
C ASP A 83 -7.11 -9.74 19.55
N ASN A 84 -6.23 -8.78 19.87
CA ASN A 84 -6.21 -7.43 19.30
C ASN A 84 -5.12 -7.21 18.22
N ALA A 85 -4.53 -8.28 17.69
CA ALA A 85 -3.51 -8.17 16.64
C ALA A 85 -4.15 -7.96 15.25
N ILE A 86 -3.72 -6.92 14.56
CA ILE A 86 -4.08 -6.65 13.16
C ILE A 86 -2.81 -6.73 12.32
N LEU A 87 -2.84 -7.56 11.27
CA LEU A 87 -1.74 -7.65 10.31
C LEU A 87 -1.96 -6.66 9.18
N LEU A 88 -1.01 -5.74 8.99
CA LEU A 88 -0.99 -4.82 7.87
C LEU A 88 0.00 -5.31 6.81
N GLN A 89 -0.50 -5.58 5.61
CA GLN A 89 0.34 -5.91 4.46
C GLN A 89 0.54 -4.66 3.59
N CYS A 90 1.80 -4.37 3.28
CA CYS A 90 2.19 -3.25 2.43
C CYS A 90 2.05 -3.59 0.93
N GLY A 91 1.97 -2.54 0.10
CA GLY A 91 2.11 -2.68 -1.35
C GLY A 91 3.55 -3.01 -1.76
N MET A 92 3.78 -3.30 -3.04
CA MET A 92 5.10 -3.76 -3.53
C MET A 92 6.27 -2.82 -3.23
N SER A 93 6.03 -1.52 -3.18
CA SER A 93 7.07 -0.49 -3.03
C SER A 93 7.20 0.02 -1.60
N ALA A 94 6.27 -0.32 -0.73
CA ALA A 94 6.28 0.11 0.66
C ALA A 94 7.13 -0.83 1.53
N SER A 95 7.73 -0.26 2.56
CA SER A 95 8.42 -1.01 3.60
C SER A 95 7.48 -1.34 4.78
N SER A 96 8.02 -1.96 5.82
CA SER A 96 7.30 -2.15 7.09
C SER A 96 6.90 -0.84 7.76
N HIS A 97 7.52 0.30 7.43
CA HIS A 97 7.38 1.55 8.17
C HIS A 97 6.09 2.32 7.81
N ALA A 98 4.98 1.89 8.40
CA ALA A 98 3.66 2.44 8.10
C ALA A 98 3.35 3.75 8.86
N CYS A 99 3.88 3.92 10.07
CA CYS A 99 3.69 5.13 10.89
C CYS A 99 4.92 5.39 11.78
N SER A 100 5.17 6.65 12.12
CA SER A 100 6.25 7.05 13.02
C SER A 100 6.12 6.41 14.41
N HIS A 101 7.26 6.17 15.07
CA HIS A 101 7.31 5.61 16.42
C HIS A 101 8.61 6.04 17.14
N PRO A 102 8.77 5.82 18.47
CA PRO A 102 9.90 6.39 19.22
C PRO A 102 11.32 6.00 18.75
N LYS A 103 11.46 4.94 17.94
CA LYS A 103 12.77 4.53 17.38
C LYS A 103 12.97 4.99 15.94
N ASN A 104 11.93 5.48 15.29
CA ASN A 104 11.97 6.02 13.94
C ASN A 104 10.89 7.11 13.80
N SER A 105 11.31 8.37 13.85
CA SER A 105 10.42 9.54 13.78
C SER A 105 10.15 10.02 12.35
N VAL A 106 10.63 9.29 11.33
CA VAL A 106 10.29 9.58 9.94
C VAL A 106 8.79 9.33 9.75
N ARG A 107 8.17 10.09 8.85
CA ARG A 107 6.75 9.91 8.53
C ARG A 107 6.57 8.62 7.74
N GLY A 108 5.67 7.75 8.20
CA GLY A 108 5.34 6.51 7.52
C GLY A 108 4.42 6.72 6.32
N TRP A 109 4.38 5.71 5.43
CA TRP A 109 3.55 5.76 4.22
C TRP A 109 2.04 5.71 4.51
N TRP A 110 1.64 5.36 5.74
CA TRP A 110 0.26 5.28 6.21
C TRP A 110 0.03 6.04 7.53
N GLU A 111 0.83 7.08 7.78
CA GLU A 111 0.87 7.84 9.04
C GLU A 111 -0.53 8.21 9.57
N ASP A 112 -1.38 8.76 8.71
CA ASP A 112 -2.66 9.34 9.12
C ASP A 112 -3.73 8.28 9.47
N PHE A 113 -3.46 7.00 9.22
CA PHE A 113 -4.42 5.90 9.41
C PHE A 113 -4.15 5.06 10.65
N ILE A 114 -2.94 5.14 11.19
CA ILE A 114 -2.56 4.42 12.39
C ILE A 114 -2.79 5.37 13.57
N GLY A 115 -3.72 4.99 14.46
CA GLY A 115 -4.11 5.80 15.61
C GLY A 115 -2.97 6.03 16.62
N PRO A 116 -3.17 6.95 17.59
CA PRO A 116 -2.24 7.15 18.70
C PRO A 116 -2.07 5.90 19.58
#